data_AF-D3J8V9-F1
#
_entry.id   AF-D3J8V9-F1
#
_cell.length_a   1.000
_cell.length_b   1.000
_cell.length_c   1.000
_cell.angle_alpha   90.00
_cell.angle_beta   90.00
_cell.angle_gamma   90.00
#
_symmetry.space_group_name_H-M   'P 1'
#
loop_
_entity.id
_entity.type
_entity.pdbx_description
1 polymer ?
#
loop_
_entity_poly.entity_id
_entity_poly.type
_entity_poly.pdbx_seq_one_letter_code
_entity_poly.pdbx_strand_id
1 'polypeptide(L)'
;PIFFIRDPVLFPSFIHTQKRNPATHLKDANMFWDFISLRPETTHQVMFLFSDRGTPDGFRFMNGYGSHTFKVINAEGKPTYCKFHWKCNQGIKNLDAKRADDLAGSDPDYSIRDMYNAIAKGDFPSWTLKMQVMSFEQAEKVSFNPFDLTKVWPQGEYPLMPVGRMVLDRNPSNYFAEVEQIAFSPSHLVPGVEPSPDKMLQGRLFAYADTHRHRLGANYTQLPVNCPYRVTMKNYQRDGPMNSTDNQGGA
;
A
#
# COMPACT_ATOMS: atom_id res chain seq x y z
N PRO A 1 8.65 4.77 0.48
CA PRO A 1 8.10 6.13 0.72
C PRO A 1 7.75 6.91 -0.56
N ILE A 2 8.23 6.44 -1.71
CA ILE A 2 8.02 7.01 -3.03
C ILE A 2 7.55 5.91 -3.99
N PHE A 3 7.27 6.25 -5.24
CA PHE A 3 6.95 5.29 -6.30
C PHE A 3 7.63 5.65 -7.62
N PHE A 4 7.53 4.76 -8.61
CA PHE A 4 8.17 4.90 -9.93
C PHE A 4 7.60 6.04 -10.77
N ILE A 5 6.31 6.34 -10.62
CA ILE A 5 5.60 7.31 -11.46
C ILE A 5 4.75 8.24 -10.60
N ARG A 6 4.41 9.39 -11.17
CA ARG A 6 3.59 10.46 -10.57
C ARG A 6 2.35 10.81 -11.39
N ASP A 7 2.06 10.03 -12.43
CA ASP A 7 0.86 10.19 -13.26
C ASP A 7 0.16 8.82 -13.40
N PRO A 8 -1.12 8.70 -12.97
CA PRO A 8 -1.82 7.43 -12.93
C PRO A 8 -2.05 6.82 -14.31
N VAL A 9 -2.10 7.61 -15.38
CA VAL A 9 -2.31 7.08 -16.74
C VAL A 9 -1.16 6.19 -17.20
N LEU A 10 0.03 6.39 -16.64
CA LEU A 10 1.21 5.58 -16.96
C LEU A 10 1.25 4.25 -16.19
N PHE A 11 0.38 4.05 -15.19
CA PHE A 11 0.43 2.87 -14.33
C PHE A 11 0.20 1.56 -15.10
N PRO A 12 -0.78 1.43 -16.00
CA PRO A 12 -0.93 0.20 -16.81
C PRO A 12 0.32 -0.08 -17.65
N SER A 13 0.85 0.92 -18.36
CA SER A 13 2.05 0.79 -19.18
C SER A 13 3.28 0.37 -18.35
N PHE A 14 3.49 1.02 -17.20
CA PHE A 14 4.55 0.63 -16.27
C PHE A 14 4.39 -0.82 -15.82
N ILE A 15 3.19 -1.23 -15.37
CA ILE A 15 2.96 -2.60 -14.91
C ILE A 15 3.13 -3.63 -16.04
N HIS A 16 2.78 -3.29 -17.29
CA HIS A 16 3.03 -4.15 -18.44
C HIS A 16 4.53 -4.41 -18.64
N THR A 17 5.37 -3.37 -18.57
CA THR A 17 6.82 -3.52 -18.77
C THR A 17 7.52 -4.28 -17.64
N GLN A 18 6.92 -4.30 -16.45
CA GLN A 18 7.38 -5.11 -15.31
C GLN A 18 6.97 -6.59 -15.39
N LYS A 19 6.03 -6.92 -16.28
CA LYS A 19 5.43 -8.25 -16.38
C LYS A 19 6.07 -9.07 -17.50
N ARG A 20 5.27 -9.63 -18.40
CA ARG A 20 5.69 -10.62 -19.38
C ARG A 20 5.44 -10.04 -20.77
N ASN A 21 6.36 -10.29 -21.70
CA ASN A 21 6.20 -9.92 -23.09
C ASN A 21 4.90 -10.55 -23.65
N PRO A 22 4.09 -9.80 -24.43
CA PRO A 22 2.78 -10.25 -24.87
C PRO A 22 2.82 -11.45 -25.83
N ALA A 23 3.92 -11.65 -26.57
CA ALA A 23 4.06 -12.76 -27.50
C ALA A 23 4.71 -13.99 -26.84
N THR A 24 5.80 -13.79 -26.10
CA THR A 24 6.62 -14.90 -25.57
C THR A 24 6.22 -15.36 -24.18
N HIS A 25 5.45 -14.54 -23.45
CA HIS A 25 5.12 -14.75 -22.04
C HIS A 25 6.36 -14.82 -21.10
N LEU A 26 7.54 -14.41 -21.56
CA LEU A 26 8.77 -14.33 -20.77
C LEU A 26 8.98 -12.93 -20.16
N LYS A 27 9.85 -12.82 -19.17
CA LYS A 27 10.37 -11.51 -18.71
C LYS A 27 11.20 -10.88 -19.82
N ASP A 28 11.11 -9.56 -19.96
CA ASP A 28 11.75 -8.81 -21.03
C ASP A 28 12.50 -7.60 -20.45
N ALA A 29 13.83 -7.70 -20.41
CA ALA A 29 14.68 -6.65 -19.89
C ALA A 29 14.65 -5.38 -20.77
N ASN A 30 14.39 -5.52 -22.08
CA ASN A 30 14.28 -4.37 -22.97
C ASN A 30 13.02 -3.57 -22.64
N MET A 31 11.87 -4.22 -22.49
CA MET A 31 10.64 -3.54 -22.05
C MET A 31 10.82 -2.84 -20.71
N PHE A 32 11.45 -3.51 -19.74
CA PHE A 32 11.71 -2.97 -18.41
C PHE A 32 12.54 -1.67 -18.48
N TRP A 33 13.69 -1.70 -19.18
CA TRP A 33 14.61 -0.56 -19.24
C TRP A 33 14.21 0.51 -20.23
N ASP A 34 13.48 0.18 -21.30
CA ASP A 34 12.94 1.15 -22.25
C ASP A 34 12.01 2.13 -21.53
N PHE A 35 11.03 1.61 -20.77
CA PHE A 35 10.15 2.47 -19.99
C PHE A 35 10.90 3.31 -18.94
N ILE A 36 11.80 2.68 -18.17
CA ILE A 36 12.53 3.37 -17.10
C ILE A 36 13.44 4.48 -17.65
N SER A 37 14.16 4.21 -18.74
CA SER A 37 15.09 5.18 -19.34
C SER A 37 14.37 6.35 -20.02
N LEU A 38 13.19 6.12 -20.60
CA LEU A 38 12.35 7.17 -21.19
C LEU A 38 11.55 7.97 -20.15
N ARG A 39 11.40 7.45 -18.93
CA ARG A 39 10.65 8.06 -17.82
C ARG A 39 11.59 8.35 -16.63
N PRO A 40 12.42 9.41 -16.68
CA PRO A 40 13.42 9.69 -15.66
C PRO A 40 12.83 10.01 -14.27
N GLU A 41 11.53 10.28 -14.15
CA GLU A 41 10.88 10.37 -12.83
C GLU A 41 10.96 9.06 -12.02
N THR A 42 11.22 7.93 -12.68
CA THR A 42 11.37 6.61 -12.05
C THR A 42 12.67 6.47 -11.25
N THR A 43 13.71 7.26 -11.57
CA THR A 43 15.08 7.07 -11.07
C THR A 43 15.15 6.92 -9.56
N HIS A 44 14.46 7.76 -8.80
CA HIS A 44 14.52 7.72 -7.34
C HIS A 44 14.03 6.38 -6.76
N GLN A 45 12.91 5.86 -7.27
CA GLN A 45 12.39 4.56 -6.83
C GLN A 45 13.18 3.38 -7.42
N VAL A 46 13.74 3.53 -8.63
CA VAL A 46 14.63 2.51 -9.21
C VAL A 46 15.89 2.36 -8.37
N MET A 47 16.51 3.45 -7.92
CA MET A 47 17.64 3.40 -6.99
C MET A 47 17.27 2.70 -5.67
N PHE A 48 16.06 2.95 -5.14
CA PHE A 48 15.58 2.23 -3.96
C PHE A 48 15.40 0.73 -4.24
N LEU A 49 14.80 0.37 -5.37
CA LEU A 49 14.55 -1.01 -5.79
C LEU A 49 15.85 -1.80 -5.98
N PHE A 50 16.88 -1.21 -6.57
CA PHE A 50 18.18 -1.86 -6.82
C PHE A 50 19.18 -1.70 -5.68
N SER A 51 18.80 -1.04 -4.57
CA SER A 51 19.53 -1.14 -3.31
C SER A 51 19.19 -2.45 -2.59
N ASP A 52 19.89 -2.76 -1.50
CA ASP A 52 19.57 -3.92 -0.66
C ASP A 52 18.11 -3.95 -0.19
N ARG A 53 17.44 -2.79 -0.09
CA ARG A 53 16.02 -2.73 0.28
C ARG A 53 15.07 -3.33 -0.77
N GLY A 54 15.57 -3.69 -1.96
CA GLY A 54 14.82 -4.44 -2.98
C GLY A 54 14.53 -5.88 -2.59
N THR A 55 15.33 -6.46 -1.71
CA THR A 55 15.27 -7.87 -1.28
C THR A 55 15.18 -7.96 0.25
N PRO A 56 14.05 -7.56 0.87
CA PRO A 56 13.91 -7.62 2.33
C PRO A 56 13.99 -9.07 2.84
N ASP A 57 14.58 -9.26 4.01
CA ASP A 57 14.63 -10.57 4.69
C ASP A 57 13.29 -10.85 5.37
N GLY A 58 12.31 -11.34 4.60
CA GLY A 58 10.95 -11.54 5.08
C GLY A 58 10.17 -10.24 5.30
N PHE A 59 8.87 -10.35 5.60
CA PHE A 59 8.00 -9.18 5.74
C PHE A 59 8.22 -8.41 7.05
N ARG A 60 8.78 -9.05 8.08
CA ARG A 60 8.87 -8.48 9.44
C ARG A 60 9.98 -7.45 9.62
N PHE A 61 10.94 -7.39 8.69
CA PHE A 61 12.13 -6.55 8.79
C PHE A 61 12.14 -5.40 7.76
N MET A 62 10.95 -4.96 7.34
CA MET A 62 10.77 -3.82 6.44
C MET A 62 9.81 -2.77 7.01
N ASN A 63 10.02 -1.51 6.63
CA ASN A 63 9.09 -0.42 6.93
C ASN A 63 7.89 -0.42 5.98
N GLY A 64 6.76 0.12 6.43
CA GLY A 64 5.64 0.54 5.59
C GLY A 64 5.58 2.06 5.44
N TYR A 65 5.01 2.54 4.34
CA TYR A 65 4.82 3.96 4.09
C TYR A 65 3.49 4.19 3.38
N GLY A 66 2.70 5.16 3.84
CA GLY A 66 1.53 5.62 3.08
C GLY A 66 1.92 6.17 1.70
N SER A 67 3.18 6.60 1.58
CA SER A 67 3.88 7.10 0.38
C SER A 67 3.29 8.39 -0.18
N HIS A 68 1.99 8.44 -0.45
CA HIS A 68 1.29 9.66 -0.84
C HIS A 68 1.23 10.66 0.30
N THR A 69 1.06 11.92 -0.08
CA THR A 69 0.55 12.94 0.86
C THR A 69 -0.94 12.67 1.08
N PHE A 70 -1.39 12.73 2.31
CA PHE A 70 -2.80 12.75 2.70
C PHE A 70 -3.11 14.09 3.37
N LYS A 71 -4.38 14.33 3.66
CA LYS A 71 -4.84 15.46 4.46
C LYS A 71 -5.50 14.92 5.72
N VAL A 72 -5.12 15.46 6.88
CA VAL A 72 -5.80 15.20 8.16
C VAL A 72 -6.55 16.45 8.59
N ILE A 73 -7.73 16.27 9.18
CA ILE A 73 -8.62 17.35 9.59
C ILE A 73 -8.90 17.22 11.07
N ASN A 74 -8.64 18.28 11.84
CA ASN A 74 -8.91 18.29 13.28
C ASN A 74 -10.40 18.58 13.58
N ALA A 75 -10.78 18.56 14.86
CA ALA A 75 -12.17 18.81 15.29
C ALA A 75 -12.70 20.22 14.94
N GLU A 76 -11.81 21.18 14.66
CA GLU A 76 -12.15 22.55 14.25
C GLU A 76 -12.31 22.68 12.72
N GLY A 77 -12.16 21.58 11.97
CA GLY A 77 -12.19 21.59 10.51
C GLY A 77 -10.90 22.10 9.86
N LYS A 78 -9.81 22.28 10.62
CA LYS A 78 -8.53 22.77 10.07
C LYS A 78 -7.75 21.62 9.42
N PRO A 79 -7.42 21.72 8.12
CA PRO A 79 -6.66 20.69 7.43
C PRO A 79 -5.15 20.86 7.62
N THR A 80 -4.42 19.76 7.56
CA THR A 80 -2.95 19.73 7.47
C THR A 80 -2.54 18.56 6.60
N TYR A 81 -1.51 18.73 5.76
CA TYR A 81 -1.00 17.62 4.96
C TYR A 81 -0.15 16.69 5.83
N CYS A 82 -0.16 15.40 5.51
CA CYS A 82 0.62 14.42 6.24
C CYS A 82 1.19 13.30 5.37
N LYS A 83 2.23 12.63 5.89
CA LYS A 83 2.78 11.38 5.36
C LYS A 83 2.83 10.34 6.49
N PHE A 84 2.26 9.16 6.25
CA PHE A 84 2.28 8.04 7.20
C PHE A 84 3.53 7.16 7.04
N HIS A 85 4.16 6.80 8.15
CA HIS A 85 5.34 5.93 8.22
C HIS A 85 5.14 4.84 9.25
N TRP A 86 5.19 3.58 8.83
CA TRP A 86 5.21 2.42 9.73
C TRP A 86 6.65 1.94 9.88
N LYS A 87 7.27 2.24 11.02
CA LYS A 87 8.66 1.84 11.30
C LYS A 87 8.69 0.47 11.96
N CYS A 88 9.38 -0.51 11.36
CA CYS A 88 9.50 -1.85 11.95
C CYS A 88 10.27 -1.79 13.27
N ASN A 89 9.77 -2.47 14.29
CA ASN A 89 10.45 -2.52 15.59
C ASN A 89 11.51 -3.64 15.66
N GLN A 90 11.55 -4.54 14.66
CA GLN A 90 12.49 -5.66 14.57
C GLN A 90 13.85 -5.28 13.95
N GLY A 91 14.00 -4.03 13.51
CA GLY A 91 15.14 -3.56 12.73
C GLY A 91 14.99 -3.88 11.23
N ILE A 92 15.63 -3.08 10.38
CA ILE A 92 15.66 -3.33 8.93
C ILE A 92 16.69 -4.42 8.64
N LYS A 93 16.29 -5.45 7.89
CA LYS A 93 17.17 -6.50 7.38
C LYS A 93 16.85 -6.80 5.93
N ASN A 94 17.90 -7.05 5.16
CA ASN A 94 17.82 -7.35 3.74
C ASN A 94 18.67 -8.59 3.44
N LEU A 95 18.28 -9.31 2.40
CA LEU A 95 19.04 -10.39 1.81
C LEU A 95 19.99 -9.80 0.76
N ASP A 96 21.22 -10.30 0.71
CA ASP A 96 22.05 -10.08 -0.47
C ASP A 96 21.46 -10.81 -1.70
N ALA A 97 21.91 -10.41 -2.89
CA ALA A 97 21.36 -10.93 -4.14
C ALA A 97 21.52 -12.45 -4.29
N LYS A 98 22.64 -13.03 -3.82
CA LYS A 98 22.89 -14.46 -3.91
C LYS A 98 21.92 -15.23 -3.02
N ARG A 99 21.72 -14.78 -1.78
CA ARG A 99 20.79 -15.41 -0.85
C ARG A 99 19.34 -15.28 -1.32
N ALA A 100 18.97 -14.14 -1.91
CA ALA A 100 17.65 -13.95 -2.49
C ALA A 100 17.40 -14.91 -3.67
N ASP A 101 18.38 -15.12 -4.55
CA ASP A 101 18.30 -16.06 -5.68
C ASP A 101 18.20 -17.51 -5.19
N ASP A 102 19.04 -17.90 -4.22
CA ASP A 102 18.99 -19.23 -3.60
C ASP A 102 17.59 -19.51 -3.00
N LEU A 103 17.00 -18.53 -2.29
CA LEU A 103 15.67 -18.66 -1.69
C LEU A 103 14.55 -18.70 -2.74
N ALA A 104 14.68 -17.98 -3.86
CA ALA A 104 13.69 -18.02 -4.93
C ALA A 104 13.50 -19.44 -5.50
N GLY A 105 14.56 -20.25 -5.50
CA GLY A 105 14.49 -21.67 -5.88
C GLY A 105 14.19 -22.63 -4.72
N SER A 106 14.78 -22.40 -3.55
CA SER A 106 14.73 -23.35 -2.42
C SER A 106 13.52 -23.22 -1.50
N ASP A 107 12.97 -22.00 -1.33
CA ASP A 107 11.77 -21.73 -0.55
C ASP A 107 11.04 -20.49 -1.13
N PRO A 108 10.30 -20.65 -2.26
CA PRO A 108 9.61 -19.53 -2.90
C PRO A 108 8.57 -18.84 -2.01
N ASP A 109 8.14 -19.51 -0.92
CA ASP A 109 7.20 -19.01 0.08
C ASP A 109 7.90 -18.51 1.36
N TYR A 110 9.21 -18.26 1.34
CA TYR A 110 10.03 -17.89 2.49
C TYR A 110 9.40 -16.82 3.38
N SER A 111 8.98 -15.69 2.80
CA SER A 111 8.40 -14.57 3.55
C SER A 111 7.04 -14.90 4.17
N ILE A 112 6.25 -15.79 3.54
CA ILE A 112 4.98 -16.29 4.08
C ILE A 112 5.27 -17.21 5.27
N ARG A 113 6.22 -18.14 5.10
CA ARG A 113 6.66 -19.09 6.14
C ARG A 113 7.23 -18.37 7.36
N ASP A 114 8.12 -17.39 7.16
CA ASP A 114 8.71 -16.58 8.23
C ASP A 114 7.62 -15.88 9.07
N MET A 115 6.72 -15.14 8.40
CA MET A 115 5.63 -14.42 9.07
C MET A 115 4.73 -15.37 9.87
N TYR A 116 4.27 -16.46 9.22
CA TYR A 116 3.38 -17.43 9.86
C TYR A 116 4.03 -18.06 11.10
N ASN A 117 5.28 -18.51 10.97
CA ASN A 117 6.01 -19.16 12.06
C ASN A 117 6.32 -18.19 13.20
N ALA A 118 6.64 -16.94 12.91
CA ALA A 118 6.88 -15.92 13.93
C ALA A 118 5.63 -15.71 14.80
N ILE A 119 4.47 -15.52 14.16
CA ILE A 119 3.20 -15.36 14.86
C ILE A 119 2.84 -16.64 15.64
N ALA A 120 2.98 -17.82 15.04
CA ALA A 120 2.67 -19.09 15.71
C ALA A 120 3.55 -19.34 16.95
N LYS A 121 4.76 -18.79 17.00
CA LYS A 121 5.69 -18.89 18.14
C LYS A 121 5.53 -17.78 19.18
N GLY A 122 4.61 -16.83 18.97
CA GLY A 122 4.45 -15.66 19.84
C GLY A 122 5.49 -14.54 19.62
N ASP A 123 6.33 -14.65 18.58
CA ASP A 123 7.25 -13.59 18.14
C ASP A 123 6.49 -12.58 17.26
N PHE A 124 5.54 -11.88 17.87
CA PHE A 124 4.61 -11.01 17.17
C PHE A 124 5.33 -9.77 16.59
N PRO A 125 5.42 -9.63 15.26
CA PRO A 125 6.04 -8.47 14.67
C PRO A 125 5.20 -7.22 14.91
N SER A 126 5.87 -6.07 15.09
CA SER A 126 5.19 -4.80 15.32
C SER A 126 5.82 -3.64 14.58
N TRP A 127 5.00 -2.61 14.33
CA TRP A 127 5.42 -1.38 13.67
C TRP A 127 4.93 -0.17 14.45
N THR A 128 5.80 0.81 14.63
CA THR A 128 5.45 2.12 15.20
C THR A 128 4.95 3.04 14.08
N LEU A 129 3.70 3.50 14.17
CA LEU A 129 3.17 4.53 13.29
C LEU A 129 3.75 5.88 13.68
N LYS A 130 4.33 6.55 12.71
CA LYS A 130 4.77 7.93 12.78
C LYS A 130 4.18 8.74 11.63
N MET A 131 4.09 10.04 11.81
CA MET A 131 3.54 10.97 10.83
C MET A 131 4.45 12.17 10.68
N GLN A 132 4.71 12.58 9.43
CA GLN A 132 5.19 13.94 9.14
C GLN A 132 3.96 14.81 8.89
N VAL A 133 4.02 16.08 9.29
CA VAL A 133 2.97 17.07 9.01
C VAL A 133 3.54 18.27 8.28
N MET A 134 2.75 18.84 7.37
CA MET A 134 3.09 20.02 6.59
C MET A 134 1.85 20.90 6.51
N SER A 135 1.95 22.16 6.96
CA SER A 135 0.86 23.12 6.81
C SER A 135 0.67 23.49 5.34
N PHE A 136 -0.48 24.08 5.01
CA PHE A 136 -0.74 24.52 3.64
C PHE A 136 0.24 25.64 3.24
N GLU A 137 0.56 26.55 4.14
CA GLU A 137 1.54 27.62 3.91
C GLU A 137 2.96 27.10 3.73
N GLN A 138 3.32 25.98 4.39
CA GLN A 138 4.58 25.29 4.15
C GLN A 138 4.60 24.60 2.78
N ALA A 139 3.47 23.98 2.38
CA ALA A 139 3.32 23.32 1.10
C ALA A 139 3.51 24.27 -0.11
N GLU A 140 3.15 25.55 0.04
CA GLU A 140 3.40 26.59 -0.98
C GLU A 140 4.87 27.01 -1.09
N LYS A 141 5.70 26.70 -0.09
CA LYS A 141 7.09 27.18 0.01
C LYS A 141 8.14 26.11 -0.31
N VAL A 142 7.75 24.85 -0.38
CA VAL A 142 8.69 23.76 -0.70
C VAL A 142 9.15 23.84 -2.17
N SER A 143 10.41 23.46 -2.42
CA SER A 143 11.02 23.49 -3.76
C SER A 143 10.56 22.36 -4.68
N PHE A 144 9.68 21.48 -4.21
CA PHE A 144 9.13 20.35 -4.94
C PHE A 144 7.61 20.33 -4.77
N ASN A 145 6.89 19.70 -5.70
CA ASN A 145 5.46 19.48 -5.51
C ASN A 145 5.23 18.50 -4.33
N PRO A 146 4.59 18.90 -3.22
CA PRO A 146 4.39 18.04 -2.05
C PRO A 146 3.47 16.85 -2.35
N PHE A 147 2.76 16.87 -3.48
CA PHE A 147 1.89 15.80 -3.97
C PHE A 147 2.56 14.92 -5.05
N ASP A 148 3.86 15.13 -5.34
CA ASP A 148 4.63 14.29 -6.23
C ASP A 148 5.07 13.01 -5.50
N LEU A 149 4.50 11.87 -5.92
CA LEU A 149 4.80 10.56 -5.34
C LEU A 149 6.25 10.09 -5.51
N THR A 150 7.04 10.75 -6.36
CA THR A 150 8.48 10.48 -6.52
C THR A 150 9.35 11.23 -5.49
N LYS A 151 8.74 12.01 -4.59
CA LYS A 151 9.42 12.87 -3.61
C LYS A 151 9.17 12.43 -2.17
N VAL A 152 10.20 12.62 -1.34
CA VAL A 152 10.12 12.49 0.11
C VAL A 152 10.08 13.88 0.74
N TRP A 153 9.50 13.98 1.94
CA TRP A 153 9.68 15.17 2.77
C TRP A 153 10.92 14.97 3.64
N PRO A 154 11.93 15.85 3.56
CA PRO A 154 13.15 15.73 4.38
C PRO A 154 12.81 15.66 5.86
N GLN A 155 13.35 14.66 6.58
CA GLN A 155 13.01 14.45 7.99
C GLN A 155 13.61 15.53 8.92
N GLY A 156 14.65 16.25 8.48
CA GLY A 156 15.19 17.39 9.22
C GLY A 156 14.26 18.61 9.22
N GLU A 157 13.47 18.76 8.17
CA GLU A 157 12.48 19.86 8.04
C GLU A 157 11.10 19.45 8.56
N TYR A 158 10.71 18.20 8.29
CA TYR A 158 9.43 17.63 8.68
C TYR A 158 9.67 16.39 9.55
N PRO A 159 9.90 16.55 10.86
CA PRO A 159 10.25 15.43 11.74
C PRO A 159 9.11 14.42 11.89
N LEU A 160 9.48 13.19 12.22
CA LEU A 160 8.53 12.10 12.43
C LEU A 160 7.92 12.17 13.84
N MET A 161 6.62 12.45 13.92
CA MET A 161 5.87 12.45 15.18
C MET A 161 5.26 11.07 15.44
N PRO A 162 5.39 10.49 16.64
CA PRO A 162 4.78 9.21 16.98
C PRO A 162 3.25 9.34 17.05
N VAL A 163 2.54 8.29 16.61
CA VAL A 163 1.06 8.23 16.62
C VAL A 163 0.58 7.00 17.38
N GLY A 164 1.14 5.83 17.11
CA GLY A 164 0.67 4.57 17.70
C GLY A 164 1.50 3.36 17.28
N ARG A 165 0.99 2.15 17.54
CA ARG A 165 1.66 0.89 17.24
C ARG A 165 0.68 -0.13 16.66
N MET A 166 1.09 -0.84 15.61
CA MET A 166 0.43 -2.02 15.07
C MET A 166 1.20 -3.27 15.48
N VAL A 167 0.50 -4.32 15.89
CA VAL A 167 1.06 -5.65 16.20
C VAL A 167 0.28 -6.66 15.37
N LEU A 168 0.98 -7.60 14.74
CA LEU A 168 0.34 -8.74 14.08
C LEU A 168 0.51 -9.96 14.97
N ASP A 169 -0.58 -10.39 15.61
CA ASP A 169 -0.58 -11.41 16.66
C ASP A 169 -1.45 -12.63 16.34
N ARG A 170 -2.04 -12.69 15.14
CA ARG A 170 -2.94 -13.76 14.73
C ARG A 170 -2.73 -14.14 13.26
N ASN A 171 -2.50 -15.42 13.02
CA ASN A 171 -2.48 -15.98 11.67
C ASN A 171 -3.91 -16.13 11.13
N PRO A 172 -4.11 -16.08 9.80
CA PRO A 172 -5.40 -16.41 9.20
C PRO A 172 -5.76 -17.87 9.49
N SER A 173 -7.04 -18.13 9.74
CA SER A 173 -7.53 -19.50 9.93
C SER A 173 -7.74 -20.22 8.59
N ASN A 174 -8.13 -19.46 7.55
CA ASN A 174 -8.19 -19.90 6.17
C ASN A 174 -7.57 -18.85 5.25
N TYR A 175 -6.48 -19.23 4.56
CA TYR A 175 -5.75 -18.30 3.69
C TYR A 175 -6.64 -17.72 2.58
N PHE A 176 -7.44 -18.55 1.91
CA PHE A 176 -8.26 -18.08 0.81
C PHE A 176 -9.31 -17.06 1.27
N ALA A 177 -10.04 -17.38 2.35
CA ALA A 177 -11.11 -16.53 2.86
C ALA A 177 -10.62 -15.22 3.49
N GLU A 178 -9.46 -15.23 4.14
CA GLU A 178 -8.97 -14.08 4.94
C GLU A 178 -7.81 -13.32 4.29
N VAL A 179 -7.09 -13.92 3.34
CA VAL A 179 -5.93 -13.29 2.67
C VAL A 179 -6.22 -13.09 1.18
N GLU A 180 -6.56 -14.14 0.44
CA GLU A 180 -6.78 -14.01 -1.01
C GLU A 180 -8.02 -13.13 -1.33
N GLN A 181 -9.06 -13.25 -0.51
CA GLN A 181 -10.31 -12.50 -0.64
C GLN A 181 -10.28 -11.11 0.01
N ILE A 182 -9.21 -10.72 0.69
CA ILE A 182 -9.13 -9.39 1.30
C ILE A 182 -9.09 -8.28 0.23
N ALA A 183 -9.68 -7.14 0.56
CA ALA A 183 -9.85 -6.02 -0.36
C ALA A 183 -9.56 -4.68 0.34
N PHE A 184 -8.43 -4.06 0.00
CA PHE A 184 -8.03 -2.75 0.53
C PHE A 184 -8.24 -1.67 -0.52
N SER A 185 -8.91 -0.57 -0.20
CA SER A 185 -9.07 0.57 -1.11
C SER A 185 -8.61 1.87 -0.45
N PRO A 186 -7.77 2.69 -1.12
CA PRO A 186 -7.42 4.02 -0.61
C PRO A 186 -8.61 4.99 -0.49
N SER A 187 -9.76 4.67 -1.10
CA SER A 187 -11.00 5.42 -0.91
C SER A 187 -11.80 5.01 0.34
N HIS A 188 -11.42 3.94 1.03
CA HIS A 188 -12.00 3.56 2.33
C HIS A 188 -11.37 4.38 3.46
N LEU A 189 -11.73 5.65 3.53
CA LEU A 189 -11.25 6.60 4.53
C LEU A 189 -12.33 6.88 5.58
N VAL A 190 -11.89 7.32 6.75
CA VAL A 190 -12.76 7.72 7.86
C VAL A 190 -12.76 9.24 8.02
N PRO A 191 -13.82 9.84 8.60
CA PRO A 191 -13.82 11.28 8.91
C PRO A 191 -12.55 11.69 9.65
N GLY A 192 -11.94 12.80 9.21
CA GLY A 192 -10.64 13.28 9.70
C GLY A 192 -9.44 12.87 8.85
N VAL A 193 -9.60 11.95 7.88
CA VAL A 193 -8.56 11.61 6.90
C VAL A 193 -9.12 11.72 5.48
N GLU A 194 -8.47 12.53 4.64
CA GLU A 194 -8.87 12.80 3.27
C GLU A 194 -7.70 12.59 2.29
N PRO A 195 -7.97 12.29 1.02
CA PRO A 195 -6.93 12.24 0.01
C PRO A 195 -6.38 13.65 -0.27
N SER A 196 -5.10 13.74 -0.63
CA SER A 196 -4.53 14.97 -1.19
C SER A 196 -4.73 15.02 -2.72
N PRO A 197 -4.37 16.14 -3.38
CA PRO A 197 -4.33 16.24 -4.84
C PRO A 197 -3.24 15.42 -5.55
N ASP A 198 -2.54 14.51 -4.86
CA ASP A 198 -1.59 13.58 -5.48
C ASP A 198 -2.27 12.79 -6.59
N LYS A 199 -1.84 13.00 -7.84
CA LYS A 199 -2.46 12.42 -9.04
C LYS A 199 -2.52 10.90 -8.97
N MET A 200 -1.47 10.26 -8.46
CA MET A 200 -1.43 8.81 -8.32
C MET A 200 -2.45 8.36 -7.27
N LEU A 201 -2.53 9.05 -6.14
CA LEU A 201 -3.54 8.75 -5.12
C LEU A 201 -4.96 8.87 -5.70
N GLN A 202 -5.23 9.94 -6.45
CA GLN A 202 -6.53 10.18 -7.09
C GLN A 202 -6.93 9.02 -8.04
N GLY A 203 -6.02 8.56 -8.89
CA GLY A 203 -6.28 7.38 -9.74
C GLY A 203 -6.58 6.11 -8.93
N ARG A 204 -5.91 5.93 -7.79
CA ARG A 204 -6.12 4.77 -6.90
C ARG A 204 -7.46 4.81 -6.14
N LEU A 205 -8.06 5.98 -5.92
CA LEU A 205 -9.38 6.07 -5.28
C LEU A 205 -10.46 5.33 -6.07
N PHE A 206 -10.32 5.32 -7.40
CA PHE A 206 -11.18 4.57 -8.32
C PHE A 206 -10.72 3.11 -8.50
N ALA A 207 -9.45 2.93 -8.89
CA ALA A 207 -8.97 1.66 -9.44
C ALA A 207 -9.15 0.44 -8.52
N TYR A 208 -9.02 0.62 -7.20
CA TYR A 208 -9.11 -0.48 -6.24
C TYR A 208 -10.53 -1.02 -6.11
N ALA A 209 -11.51 -0.14 -5.88
CA ALA A 209 -12.90 -0.56 -5.80
C ALA A 209 -13.39 -1.15 -7.14
N ASP A 210 -12.92 -0.62 -8.26
CA ASP A 210 -13.21 -1.16 -9.60
C ASP A 210 -12.69 -2.60 -9.76
N THR A 211 -11.40 -2.84 -9.51
CA THR A 211 -10.83 -4.19 -9.64
C THR A 211 -11.42 -5.17 -8.61
N HIS A 212 -11.85 -4.71 -7.43
CA HIS A 212 -12.54 -5.59 -6.47
C HIS A 212 -13.88 -6.09 -6.99
N ARG A 213 -14.68 -5.23 -7.63
CA ARG A 213 -15.97 -5.63 -8.21
C ARG A 213 -15.79 -6.69 -9.29
N HIS A 214 -14.69 -6.62 -10.04
CA HIS A 214 -14.33 -7.65 -11.01
C HIS A 214 -13.81 -8.93 -10.34
N ARG A 215 -12.80 -8.82 -9.46
CA ARG A 215 -12.06 -9.96 -8.89
C ARG A 215 -12.86 -10.76 -7.87
N LEU A 216 -13.70 -10.10 -7.07
CA LEU A 216 -14.43 -10.69 -5.95
C LEU A 216 -15.96 -10.62 -6.11
N GLY A 217 -16.46 -9.76 -7.01
CA GLY A 217 -17.88 -9.55 -7.24
C GLY A 217 -18.40 -8.23 -6.65
N ALA A 218 -19.60 -7.84 -7.08
CA ALA A 218 -20.20 -6.54 -6.71
C ALA A 218 -20.36 -6.36 -5.18
N ASN A 219 -20.72 -7.44 -4.48
CA ASN A 219 -20.95 -7.46 -3.04
C ASN A 219 -19.72 -7.91 -2.21
N TYR A 220 -18.49 -7.74 -2.71
CA TYR A 220 -17.27 -8.19 -2.04
C TYR A 220 -17.08 -7.65 -0.60
N THR A 221 -17.71 -6.52 -0.27
CA THR A 221 -17.69 -5.93 1.08
C THR A 221 -18.53 -6.72 2.09
N GLN A 222 -19.36 -7.67 1.64
CA GLN A 222 -20.09 -8.59 2.50
C GLN A 222 -19.25 -9.82 2.90
N LEU A 223 -18.12 -10.06 2.23
CA LEU A 223 -17.18 -11.12 2.64
C LEU A 223 -16.69 -10.83 4.07
N PRO A 224 -16.60 -11.83 4.97
CA PRO A 224 -16.33 -11.59 6.39
C PRO A 224 -15.10 -10.72 6.69
N VAL A 225 -14.00 -10.92 5.94
CA VAL A 225 -12.76 -10.14 6.13
C VAL A 225 -12.86 -8.69 5.66
N ASN A 226 -13.79 -8.40 4.74
CA ASN A 226 -14.01 -7.06 4.16
C ASN A 226 -15.18 -6.32 4.81
N CYS A 227 -15.98 -7.01 5.62
CA CYS A 227 -17.13 -6.44 6.32
C CYS A 227 -16.66 -5.39 7.33
N PRO A 228 -17.25 -4.18 7.34
CA PRO A 228 -16.96 -3.16 8.34
C PRO A 228 -17.63 -3.49 9.69
N TYR A 229 -17.29 -4.64 10.26
CA TYR A 229 -17.96 -5.28 11.41
C TYR A 229 -17.97 -4.44 12.71
N ARG A 230 -17.19 -3.36 12.77
CA ARG A 230 -17.13 -2.42 13.90
C ARG A 230 -18.17 -1.29 13.82
N VAL A 231 -18.93 -1.19 12.73
CA VAL A 231 -19.97 -0.18 12.54
C VAL A 231 -21.24 -0.81 12.00
N THR A 232 -22.40 -0.18 12.24
CA THR A 232 -23.66 -0.60 11.63
C THR A 232 -23.81 0.03 10.24
N MET A 233 -23.83 -0.80 9.20
CA MET A 233 -24.08 -0.35 7.84
C MET A 233 -25.56 0.01 7.65
N LYS A 234 -25.84 1.26 7.29
CA LYS A 234 -27.17 1.75 6.93
C LYS A 234 -27.04 2.65 5.71
N ASN A 235 -27.63 2.25 4.58
CA ASN A 235 -27.54 3.00 3.33
C ASN A 235 -28.69 2.62 2.38
N TYR A 236 -28.67 3.15 1.16
CA TYR A 236 -29.68 2.90 0.13
C TYR A 236 -29.20 1.93 -0.97
N GLN A 237 -28.09 1.20 -0.75
CA GLN A 237 -27.63 0.17 -1.69
C GLN A 237 -28.38 -1.14 -1.43
N ARG A 238 -28.75 -1.86 -2.49
CA ARG A 238 -29.54 -3.11 -2.46
C ARG A 238 -29.07 -4.09 -3.55
N ASP A 239 -29.48 -5.35 -3.41
CA ASP A 239 -29.43 -6.42 -4.41
C ASP A 239 -27.98 -6.82 -4.79
N GLY A 240 -27.72 -7.04 -6.09
CA GLY A 240 -26.43 -7.48 -6.63
C GLY A 240 -26.17 -8.99 -6.47
N PRO A 241 -25.24 -9.55 -7.28
CA PRO A 241 -24.87 -10.96 -7.19
C PRO A 241 -24.31 -11.32 -5.81
N MET A 242 -24.61 -12.54 -5.35
CA MET A 242 -24.12 -13.08 -4.08
C MET A 242 -24.44 -12.18 -2.87
N ASN A 243 -25.58 -11.51 -2.85
CA ASN A 243 -26.08 -10.88 -1.63
C ASN A 243 -26.31 -11.97 -0.58
N SER A 244 -25.52 -11.92 0.48
CA SER A 244 -25.45 -12.93 1.55
C SER A 244 -26.00 -12.43 2.88
N THR A 245 -26.63 -11.24 2.86
CA THR A 245 -27.27 -10.60 4.00
C THR A 245 -28.79 -10.62 3.84
N ASP A 246 -29.51 -10.04 4.79
CA ASP A 246 -30.96 -9.81 4.67
C ASP A 246 -31.32 -8.66 3.70
N ASN A 247 -30.33 -8.10 3.00
CA ASN A 247 -30.47 -6.99 2.06
C ASN A 247 -31.15 -5.75 2.68
N GLN A 248 -31.00 -5.53 3.99
CA GLN A 248 -31.66 -4.46 4.76
C GLN A 248 -33.20 -4.60 4.83
N GLY A 249 -33.76 -5.78 4.54
CA GLY A 249 -35.19 -6.07 4.69
C GLY A 249 -36.11 -5.12 3.91
N GLY A 250 -37.18 -4.64 4.55
CA GLY A 250 -38.16 -3.72 3.97
C GLY A 250 -37.89 -2.23 4.23
N ALA A 251 -36.66 -1.87 4.61
CA ALA A 251 -36.25 -0.49 4.93
C ALA A 251 -36.15 0.43 3.70
#